data_AF-A0A974U6G2-F1
#
_entry.id   AF-A0A974U6G2-F1
#
_cell.length_a   1.000
_cell.length_b   1.000
_cell.length_c   1.000
_cell.angle_alpha   90.00
_cell.angle_beta   90.00
_cell.angle_gamma   90.00
#
_symmetry.space_group_name_H-M   'P 1'
#
loop_
_entity.id
_entity.type
_entity.pdbx_description
1 polymer ?
#
loop_
_entity_poly.entity_id
_entity_poly.type
_entity_poly.pdbx_seq_one_letter_code
_entity_poly.pdbx_strand_id
1 'polypeptide(L)'
;MNNTDFIQLLQHPQQVTASDTEALKTVLDAFPYCQSARAIYLKGLKNKESFNYNQELKKTASYTTDRSILFDYITSQKFLQNEISQHIKQNTEHVKDITVDVEDISVNKNVTLDDALRQQIKDTTGVLDPELFQPKIERSKIANFSLEVSEKIEKPEESITTKETSPNEVLNIGKPLEFENTETHSFNEWLKLAKFTPIQREEKQEVVEEIKTEKEKKFDLIERFITKNPKLKPTKTAKVNVNIAEAQMIQPEALMTETLARIYVEQKNYKKALQSYKILSLKYPEKSGFFADQIKAVKQLQEQNNKE
;
A
#
# COMPACT_ATOMS: atom_id res chain seq x y z
N MET A 1 33.62 18.90 -8.71
CA MET A 1 33.04 19.82 -7.72
C MET A 1 34.01 19.92 -6.55
N ASN A 2 34.28 21.09 -5.98
CA ASN A 2 35.21 21.19 -4.85
C ASN A 2 34.48 20.91 -3.53
N ASN A 3 35.25 20.60 -2.48
CA ASN A 3 34.70 20.34 -1.14
C ASN A 3 34.01 21.58 -0.55
N THR A 4 34.56 22.78 -0.80
CA THR A 4 33.97 24.07 -0.40
C THR A 4 32.57 24.26 -0.99
N ASP A 5 32.44 24.03 -2.29
CA ASP A 5 31.22 24.25 -3.07
C ASP A 5 30.15 23.25 -2.61
N PHE A 6 30.54 21.99 -2.36
CA PHE A 6 29.65 20.98 -1.79
C PHE A 6 29.15 21.33 -0.38
N ILE A 7 30.02 21.89 0.48
CA ILE A 7 29.64 22.34 1.82
C ILE A 7 28.68 23.54 1.75
N GLN A 8 28.89 24.48 0.82
CA GLN A 8 27.94 25.58 0.60
C GLN A 8 26.58 25.06 0.12
N LEU A 9 26.53 24.09 -0.80
CA LEU A 9 25.28 23.46 -1.25
C LEU A 9 24.56 22.69 -0.13
N LEU A 10 25.29 22.12 0.85
CA LEU A 10 24.71 21.51 2.05
C LEU A 10 24.11 22.55 3.00
N GLN A 11 24.75 23.71 3.15
CA GLN A 11 24.25 24.82 3.98
C GLN A 11 23.06 25.55 3.34
N HIS A 12 23.04 25.64 2.00
CA HIS A 12 21.98 26.30 1.23
C HIS A 12 21.35 25.41 0.14
N PRO A 13 20.61 24.34 0.53
CA PRO A 13 19.96 23.42 -0.42
C PRO A 13 18.97 24.06 -1.41
N GLN A 14 18.54 25.30 -1.18
CA GLN A 14 17.64 26.03 -2.08
C GLN A 14 18.36 26.55 -3.34
N GLN A 15 19.66 26.82 -3.27
CA GLN A 15 20.40 27.59 -4.28
C GLN A 15 21.10 26.70 -5.34
N VAL A 16 20.75 25.41 -5.41
CA VAL A 16 21.35 24.45 -6.36
C VAL A 16 21.13 24.91 -7.80
N THR A 17 22.21 25.28 -8.50
CA THR A 17 22.14 25.77 -9.88
C THR A 17 22.14 24.63 -10.89
N ALA A 18 21.91 24.96 -12.16
CA ALA A 18 21.89 23.95 -13.22
C ALA A 18 23.24 23.22 -13.40
N SER A 19 24.35 23.93 -13.26
CA SER A 19 25.72 23.40 -13.32
C SER A 19 25.99 22.43 -12.15
N ASP A 20 25.56 22.82 -10.93
CA ASP A 20 25.79 22.02 -9.73
C ASP A 20 25.15 20.64 -9.82
N THR A 21 24.00 20.51 -10.47
CA THR A 21 23.36 19.19 -10.66
C THR A 21 24.16 18.23 -11.53
N GLU A 22 24.93 18.75 -12.50
CA GLU A 22 25.77 17.94 -13.40
C GLU A 22 27.08 17.55 -12.70
N ALA A 23 27.65 18.48 -11.94
CA ALA A 23 28.76 18.22 -11.04
C ALA A 23 28.39 17.18 -9.96
N LEU A 24 27.20 17.31 -9.34
CA LEU A 24 26.64 16.34 -8.38
C LEU A 24 26.39 14.97 -9.00
N LYS A 25 25.92 14.89 -10.25
CA LYS A 25 25.78 13.62 -10.95
C LYS A 25 27.14 12.91 -11.08
N THR A 26 28.18 13.64 -11.48
CA THR A 26 29.55 13.11 -11.58
C THR A 26 30.06 12.61 -10.22
N VAL A 27 29.79 13.35 -9.14
CA VAL A 27 30.10 12.91 -7.76
C VAL A 27 29.31 11.66 -7.38
N LEU A 28 28.06 11.55 -7.81
CA LEU A 28 27.18 10.43 -7.49
C LEU A 28 27.55 9.13 -8.24
N ASP A 29 28.00 9.26 -9.48
CA ASP A 29 28.53 8.15 -10.27
C ASP A 29 29.83 7.59 -9.64
N ALA A 30 30.67 8.47 -9.07
CA ALA A 30 31.86 8.08 -8.31
C ALA A 30 31.57 7.55 -6.88
N PHE A 31 30.55 8.08 -6.21
CA PHE A 31 30.19 7.74 -4.82
C PHE A 31 28.69 7.40 -4.68
N PRO A 32 28.23 6.22 -5.16
CA PRO A 32 26.81 5.88 -5.21
C PRO A 32 26.09 5.84 -3.85
N TYR A 33 26.81 5.68 -2.75
CA TYR A 33 26.25 5.59 -1.39
C TYR A 33 26.23 6.94 -0.65
N CYS A 34 26.65 8.05 -1.29
CA CYS A 34 26.66 9.37 -0.67
C CYS A 34 25.24 9.96 -0.53
N GLN A 35 24.59 9.69 0.61
CA GLN A 35 23.21 10.12 0.90
C GLN A 35 23.00 11.63 0.77
N SER A 36 23.94 12.43 1.26
CA SER A 36 23.88 13.90 1.21
C SER A 36 23.97 14.45 -0.21
N ALA A 37 24.85 13.91 -1.05
CA ALA A 37 24.91 14.24 -2.47
C ALA A 37 23.63 13.84 -3.21
N ARG A 38 23.05 12.67 -2.91
CA ARG A 38 21.75 12.25 -3.46
C ARG A 38 20.62 13.23 -3.11
N ALA A 39 20.55 13.68 -1.86
CA ALA A 39 19.52 14.62 -1.41
C ALA A 39 19.64 15.98 -2.15
N ILE A 40 20.84 16.56 -2.26
CA ILE A 40 21.04 17.82 -2.99
C ILE A 40 20.74 17.64 -4.49
N TYR A 41 21.23 16.56 -5.10
CA TYR A 41 20.96 16.24 -6.50
C TYR A 41 19.46 16.15 -6.78
N LEU A 42 18.71 15.48 -5.90
CA LEU A 42 17.25 15.36 -5.97
C LEU A 42 16.54 16.72 -5.86
N LYS A 43 16.99 17.62 -4.96
CA LYS A 43 16.45 18.98 -4.85
C LYS A 43 16.72 19.80 -6.12
N GLY A 44 17.93 19.66 -6.70
CA GLY A 44 18.27 20.26 -7.99
C GLY A 44 17.43 19.74 -9.17
N LEU A 45 17.12 18.44 -9.20
CA LEU A 45 16.19 17.86 -10.18
C LEU A 45 14.75 18.39 -10.00
N LYS A 46 14.30 18.63 -8.76
CA LYS A 46 13.01 19.27 -8.46
C LYS A 46 12.96 20.70 -8.99
N ASN A 47 13.99 21.50 -8.69
CA ASN A 47 14.12 22.89 -9.16
C ASN A 47 14.15 23.01 -10.69
N LYS A 48 14.66 21.98 -11.40
CA LYS A 48 14.68 21.90 -12.87
C LYS A 48 13.37 21.40 -13.51
N GLU A 49 12.37 21.02 -12.70
CA GLU A 49 11.19 20.25 -13.16
C GLU A 49 11.55 19.03 -14.04
N SER A 50 12.62 18.31 -13.69
CA SER A 50 13.10 17.19 -14.52
C SER A 50 12.21 15.94 -14.40
N PHE A 51 11.83 15.34 -15.53
CA PHE A 51 11.10 14.07 -15.56
C PHE A 51 11.84 12.91 -14.84
N ASN A 52 13.18 12.96 -14.76
CA ASN A 52 13.97 11.97 -14.01
C ASN A 52 13.81 12.07 -12.49
N TYR A 53 13.26 13.18 -11.96
CA TYR A 53 13.08 13.40 -10.52
C TYR A 53 12.40 12.23 -9.82
N ASN A 54 11.29 11.72 -10.38
CA ASN A 54 10.52 10.62 -9.78
C ASN A 54 11.31 9.29 -9.75
N GLN A 55 12.24 9.09 -10.68
CA GLN A 55 13.11 7.91 -10.72
C GLN A 55 14.22 8.02 -9.67
N GLU A 56 14.87 9.19 -9.56
CA GLU A 56 15.92 9.45 -8.59
C GLU A 56 15.40 9.61 -7.17
N LEU A 57 14.14 10.03 -6.98
CA LEU A 57 13.45 10.02 -5.69
C LEU A 57 13.37 8.59 -5.13
N LYS A 58 12.93 7.63 -5.96
CA LYS A 58 12.82 6.21 -5.57
C LYS A 58 14.18 5.62 -5.20
N LYS A 59 15.22 5.91 -6.00
CA LYS A 59 16.60 5.50 -5.67
C LYS A 59 17.06 6.14 -4.36
N THR A 60 16.93 7.46 -4.21
CA THR A 60 17.35 8.19 -3.01
C THR A 60 16.64 7.66 -1.76
N ALA A 61 15.33 7.41 -1.81
CA ALA A 61 14.56 6.78 -0.74
C ALA A 61 14.97 5.33 -0.40
N SER A 62 15.70 4.62 -1.27
CA SER A 62 16.32 3.33 -0.93
C SER A 62 17.68 3.47 -0.25
N TYR A 63 18.42 4.56 -0.51
CA TYR A 63 19.74 4.81 0.06
C TYR A 63 19.72 5.61 1.37
N THR A 64 18.67 6.41 1.65
CA THR A 64 18.55 7.20 2.89
C THR A 64 18.10 6.32 4.07
N THR A 65 18.64 6.59 5.26
CA THR A 65 18.27 5.94 6.53
C THR A 65 16.84 6.26 6.98
N ASP A 66 16.48 7.54 7.02
CA ASP A 66 15.14 8.01 7.37
C ASP A 66 14.46 8.70 6.18
N ARG A 67 13.33 8.11 5.75
CA ARG A 67 12.51 8.63 4.65
C ARG A 67 11.66 9.83 5.05
N SER A 68 11.38 10.00 6.34
CA SER A 68 10.64 11.13 6.89
C SER A 68 11.46 12.40 6.74
N ILE A 69 12.76 12.36 7.11
CA ILE A 69 13.71 13.46 6.92
C ILE A 69 13.87 13.79 5.43
N LEU A 70 13.94 12.77 4.55
CA LEU A 70 14.00 13.00 3.11
C LEU A 70 12.73 13.66 2.57
N PHE A 71 11.55 13.21 3.01
CA PHE A 71 10.25 13.79 2.62
C PHE A 71 10.16 15.26 3.07
N ASP A 72 10.49 15.54 4.33
CA ASP A 72 10.46 16.88 4.87
C ASP A 72 11.47 17.79 4.15
N TYR A 73 12.65 17.27 3.79
CA TYR A 73 13.65 17.98 2.99
C TYR A 73 13.18 18.29 1.55
N ILE A 74 12.42 17.42 0.86
CA ILE A 74 11.92 17.71 -0.50
C ILE A 74 10.69 18.62 -0.49
N THR A 75 9.80 18.47 0.50
CA THR A 75 8.50 19.16 0.56
C THR A 75 8.58 20.51 1.26
N SER A 76 9.40 20.65 2.32
CA SER A 76 9.61 21.95 2.97
C SER A 76 10.33 22.94 2.05
N GLN A 77 10.00 24.22 2.25
CA GLN A 77 10.75 25.32 1.64
C GLN A 77 12.14 25.42 2.30
N LYS A 78 12.19 25.54 3.63
CA LYS A 78 13.42 25.64 4.43
C LYS A 78 13.58 24.40 5.31
N PHE A 79 14.74 23.75 5.22
CA PHE A 79 15.07 22.58 6.03
C PHE A 79 15.73 23.00 7.36
N LEU A 80 15.09 22.72 8.49
CA LEU A 80 15.57 23.10 9.83
C LEU A 80 16.43 21.99 10.45
N GLN A 81 17.68 21.90 10.00
CA GLN A 81 18.62 20.85 10.41
C GLN A 81 18.83 20.73 11.93
N ASN A 82 18.67 21.83 12.68
CA ASN A 82 18.86 21.86 14.13
C ASN A 82 17.82 21.02 14.89
N GLU A 83 16.55 21.09 14.51
CA GLU A 83 15.46 20.39 15.22
C GLU A 83 15.55 18.88 15.00
N ILE A 84 15.77 18.49 13.74
CA ILE A 84 15.99 17.10 13.31
C ILE A 84 17.19 16.50 14.06
N SER A 85 18.26 17.27 14.24
CA SER A 85 19.45 16.84 15.00
C SER A 85 19.17 16.56 16.48
N GLN A 86 18.19 17.24 17.10
CA GLN A 86 17.81 16.93 18.49
C GLN A 86 16.88 15.70 18.55
N HIS A 87 15.92 15.59 17.63
CA HIS A 87 15.01 14.44 17.54
C HIS A 87 15.78 13.12 17.32
N ILE A 88 16.81 13.13 16.46
CA ILE A 88 17.68 11.95 16.27
C ILE A 88 18.39 11.57 17.57
N LYS A 89 18.97 12.55 18.31
CA LYS A 89 19.67 12.26 19.58
C LYS A 89 18.75 11.59 20.60
N GLN A 90 17.58 12.18 20.85
CA GLN A 90 16.57 11.65 21.77
C GLN A 90 16.18 10.21 21.41
N ASN A 91 15.91 9.95 20.12
CA ASN A 91 15.56 8.59 19.68
C ASN A 91 16.74 7.60 19.81
N THR A 92 17.99 8.03 19.58
CA THR A 92 19.16 7.17 19.79
C THR A 92 19.48 6.91 21.27
N GLU A 93 19.02 7.75 22.18
CA GLU A 93 19.11 7.53 23.63
C GLU A 93 18.06 6.49 24.04
N HIS A 94 16.79 6.69 23.68
CA HIS A 94 15.71 5.73 23.95
C HIS A 94 15.99 4.31 23.43
N VAL A 95 16.62 4.16 22.25
CA VAL A 95 16.95 2.85 21.69
C VAL A 95 18.07 2.13 22.46
N LYS A 96 18.98 2.87 23.13
CA LYS A 96 20.05 2.26 23.95
C LYS A 96 19.56 1.75 25.30
N ASP A 97 18.49 2.36 25.83
CA ASP A 97 17.88 1.95 27.10
C ASP A 97 17.01 0.69 26.96
N ILE A 98 16.76 0.21 25.73
CA ILE A 98 16.09 -1.07 25.48
C ILE A 98 17.04 -2.21 25.88
N THR A 99 16.75 -2.85 27.01
CA THR A 99 17.49 -4.04 27.46
C THR A 99 17.20 -5.20 26.49
N VAL A 100 18.20 -5.61 25.71
CA VAL A 100 18.10 -6.74 24.80
C VAL A 100 18.60 -7.99 25.53
N ASP A 101 17.67 -8.81 26.03
CA ASP A 101 17.98 -10.18 26.44
C ASP A 101 18.33 -11.01 25.21
N VAL A 102 19.57 -11.52 25.16
CA VAL A 102 20.06 -12.34 24.06
C VAL A 102 19.81 -13.82 24.41
N GLU A 103 18.68 -14.36 23.96
CA GLU A 103 18.45 -15.81 24.03
C GLU A 103 19.42 -16.55 23.10
N ASP A 104 20.18 -17.49 23.66
CA ASP A 104 21.11 -18.34 22.90
C ASP A 104 20.34 -19.42 22.13
N ILE A 105 20.30 -19.27 20.79
CA ILE A 105 19.61 -20.18 19.88
C ILE A 105 20.41 -21.45 19.51
N SER A 106 21.38 -21.86 20.33
CA SER A 106 22.13 -23.13 20.15
C SER A 106 21.31 -24.38 20.49
N VAL A 107 20.31 -24.66 19.66
CA VAL A 107 19.34 -25.74 19.85
C VAL A 107 19.98 -27.13 19.78
N ASN A 108 19.99 -27.84 20.92
CA ASN A 108 20.27 -29.28 20.97
C ASN A 108 19.15 -30.08 20.29
N LYS A 109 19.44 -30.57 19.07
CA LYS A 109 18.53 -31.23 18.12
C LYS A 109 17.74 -32.44 18.64
N ASN A 110 18.09 -32.95 19.81
CA ASN A 110 17.46 -34.12 20.43
C ASN A 110 16.22 -33.76 21.26
N VAL A 111 16.16 -32.54 21.81
CA VAL A 111 15.02 -32.08 22.64
C VAL A 111 13.82 -31.72 21.75
N THR A 112 14.07 -31.13 20.58
CA THR A 112 13.02 -30.68 19.66
C THR A 112 12.16 -31.81 19.06
N LEU A 113 12.66 -33.05 19.02
CA LEU A 113 11.92 -34.17 18.43
C LEU A 113 10.83 -34.69 19.37
N ASP A 114 11.10 -34.74 20.69
CA ASP A 114 10.14 -35.23 21.68
C ASP A 114 9.02 -34.21 21.90
N ASP A 115 9.35 -32.91 21.95
CA ASP A 115 8.35 -31.83 22.02
C ASP A 115 7.46 -31.79 20.78
N ALA A 116 8.03 -31.88 19.56
CA ALA A 116 7.23 -31.90 18.33
C ALA A 116 6.26 -33.10 18.28
N LEU A 117 6.70 -34.27 18.74
CA LEU A 117 5.84 -35.47 18.80
C LEU A 117 4.71 -35.31 19.83
N ARG A 118 5.01 -34.77 21.02
CA ARG A 118 4.02 -34.47 22.06
C ARG A 118 3.02 -33.42 21.61
N GLN A 119 3.48 -32.39 20.91
CA GLN A 119 2.64 -31.34 20.36
C GLN A 119 1.70 -31.88 19.28
N GLN A 120 2.19 -32.70 18.35
CA GLN A 120 1.35 -33.33 17.31
C GLN A 120 0.28 -34.28 17.91
N ILE A 121 0.59 -34.99 19.00
CA ILE A 121 -0.40 -35.79 19.73
C ILE A 121 -1.44 -34.88 20.42
N LYS A 122 -1.02 -33.75 21.00
CA LYS A 122 -1.93 -32.78 21.62
C LYS A 122 -2.88 -32.16 20.57
N ASP A 123 -2.34 -31.70 19.44
CA ASP A 123 -3.09 -31.04 18.37
C ASP A 123 -4.12 -31.95 17.69
N THR A 124 -3.85 -33.26 17.58
CA THR A 124 -4.75 -34.21 16.91
C THR A 124 -5.94 -34.66 17.77
N THR A 125 -5.89 -34.47 19.10
CA THR A 125 -7.01 -34.85 19.98
C THR A 125 -8.23 -33.94 19.86
N GLY A 126 -8.06 -32.64 19.56
CA GLY A 126 -9.15 -31.67 19.45
C GLY A 126 -9.98 -31.74 18.14
N VAL A 127 -9.51 -32.49 17.13
CA VAL A 127 -10.19 -32.61 15.82
C VAL A 127 -11.36 -33.61 15.85
N LEU A 128 -11.45 -34.43 16.91
CA LEU A 128 -12.45 -35.49 17.06
C LEU A 128 -13.69 -35.08 17.88
N ASP A 129 -13.96 -33.78 18.00
CA ASP A 129 -15.11 -33.26 18.74
C ASP A 129 -16.44 -33.51 17.99
N PRO A 130 -17.37 -34.33 18.55
CA PRO A 130 -18.63 -34.66 17.89
C PRO A 130 -19.62 -33.49 17.82
N GLU A 131 -19.45 -32.40 18.58
CA GLU A 131 -20.39 -31.27 18.57
C GLU A 131 -20.15 -30.27 17.43
N LEU A 132 -19.03 -30.38 16.70
CA LEU A 132 -18.66 -29.45 15.61
C LEU A 132 -19.62 -29.46 14.40
N PHE A 133 -20.61 -30.37 14.37
CA PHE A 133 -21.56 -30.56 13.27
C PHE A 133 -22.99 -30.07 13.56
N GLN A 134 -23.18 -29.13 14.50
CA GLN A 134 -24.49 -28.52 14.72
C GLN A 134 -24.90 -27.53 13.59
N PRO A 135 -26.18 -27.49 13.15
CA PRO A 135 -26.63 -26.56 12.13
C PRO A 135 -26.56 -25.09 12.57
N LYS A 136 -25.99 -24.24 11.72
CA LYS A 136 -25.79 -22.80 11.98
C LYS A 136 -27.11 -22.03 11.88
N ILE A 137 -27.48 -21.32 12.96
CA ILE A 137 -28.67 -20.47 13.01
C ILE A 137 -28.45 -19.18 12.20
N GLU A 138 -29.49 -18.74 11.47
CA GLU A 138 -29.42 -17.57 10.58
C GLU A 138 -29.37 -16.23 11.33
N ARG A 139 -28.60 -15.28 10.80
CA ARG A 139 -28.43 -13.94 11.38
C ARG A 139 -29.54 -13.00 10.89
N SER A 140 -30.45 -12.63 11.78
CA SER A 140 -31.44 -11.58 11.51
C SER A 140 -30.78 -10.21 11.27
N LYS A 141 -31.36 -9.44 10.35
CA LYS A 141 -30.91 -8.10 9.91
C LYS A 141 -30.72 -7.13 11.09
N ILE A 142 -29.58 -6.44 11.14
CA ILE A 142 -29.32 -5.31 12.05
C ILE A 142 -28.65 -4.19 11.24
N ALA A 143 -28.95 -2.94 11.60
CA ALA A 143 -28.47 -1.67 11.04
C ALA A 143 -29.08 -1.25 9.68
N ASN A 144 -30.24 -0.58 9.77
CA ASN A 144 -30.73 0.31 8.72
C ASN A 144 -29.83 1.56 8.67
N PHE A 145 -29.08 1.77 7.58
CA PHE A 145 -28.42 3.06 7.33
C PHE A 145 -29.35 3.92 6.47
N SER A 146 -30.05 4.86 7.11
CA SER A 146 -30.84 5.89 6.43
C SER A 146 -29.99 7.16 6.29
N LEU A 147 -29.72 7.58 5.06
CA LEU A 147 -29.04 8.83 4.75
C LEU A 147 -30.03 9.72 3.99
N GLU A 148 -30.46 10.83 4.60
CA GLU A 148 -31.29 11.81 3.92
C GLU A 148 -31.03 13.25 4.38
N VAL A 149 -31.01 14.13 3.38
CA VAL A 149 -31.25 15.59 3.41
C VAL A 149 -30.16 16.51 3.99
N SER A 150 -29.35 17.01 3.06
CA SER A 150 -29.10 18.43 2.74
C SER A 150 -28.79 19.44 3.85
N GLU A 151 -27.62 20.08 3.73
CA GLU A 151 -27.51 21.51 3.97
C GLU A 151 -26.70 22.24 2.88
N LYS A 152 -26.98 23.53 2.76
CA LYS A 152 -26.92 24.37 1.56
C LYS A 152 -25.64 25.21 1.55
N ILE A 153 -24.81 25.14 0.51
CA ILE A 153 -23.74 26.15 0.27
C ILE A 153 -23.75 26.60 -1.20
N GLU A 154 -24.28 27.82 -1.37
CA GLU A 154 -23.92 28.95 -2.24
C GLU A 154 -23.36 28.79 -3.68
N LYS A 155 -23.61 29.83 -4.48
CA LYS A 155 -23.37 29.89 -5.94
C LYS A 155 -21.90 30.20 -6.27
N PRO A 156 -21.35 29.69 -7.38
CA PRO A 156 -20.15 30.27 -7.99
C PRO A 156 -20.50 31.49 -8.84
N GLU A 157 -19.87 32.62 -8.57
CA GLU A 157 -19.84 33.78 -9.47
C GLU A 157 -18.70 33.69 -10.50
N GLU A 158 -18.76 34.56 -11.50
CA GLU A 158 -18.05 34.44 -12.78
C GLU A 158 -16.59 34.94 -12.73
N SER A 159 -15.67 34.21 -13.36
CA SER A 159 -14.70 34.84 -14.28
C SER A 159 -14.13 33.83 -15.28
N ILE A 160 -14.75 33.75 -16.46
CA ILE A 160 -14.23 32.99 -17.59
C ILE A 160 -13.26 33.90 -18.35
N THR A 161 -11.95 33.78 -18.10
CA THR A 161 -10.94 34.39 -18.98
C THR A 161 -10.34 33.32 -19.88
N THR A 162 -10.80 33.30 -21.13
CA THR A 162 -10.25 32.45 -22.19
C THR A 162 -8.77 32.75 -22.42
N LYS A 163 -7.91 31.79 -22.07
CA LYS A 163 -6.59 31.62 -22.69
C LYS A 163 -6.49 30.17 -23.15
N GLU A 164 -6.21 29.98 -24.42
CA GLU A 164 -5.90 28.67 -24.98
C GLU A 164 -4.58 28.19 -24.38
N THR A 165 -4.67 27.38 -23.34
CA THR A 165 -3.51 26.70 -22.74
C THR A 165 -3.14 25.51 -23.61
N SER A 166 -1.85 25.30 -23.83
CA SER A 166 -1.39 24.16 -24.64
C SER A 166 -1.76 22.84 -23.94
N PRO A 167 -2.10 21.76 -24.66
CA PRO A 167 -2.50 20.49 -24.04
C PRO A 167 -1.46 19.94 -23.05
N ASN A 168 -0.17 20.20 -23.29
CA ASN A 168 0.94 19.80 -22.43
C ASN A 168 0.97 20.54 -21.08
N GLU A 169 0.50 21.79 -21.05
CA GLU A 169 0.49 22.64 -19.87
C GLU A 169 -0.65 22.27 -18.91
N VAL A 170 -1.85 22.01 -19.45
CA VAL A 170 -3.01 21.51 -18.69
C VAL A 170 -2.70 20.17 -18.02
N LEU A 171 -1.98 19.29 -18.73
CA LEU A 171 -1.63 17.93 -18.27
C LEU A 171 -0.33 17.87 -17.46
N ASN A 172 0.40 18.97 -17.32
CA ASN A 172 1.69 19.06 -16.61
C ASN A 172 2.68 17.92 -16.97
N ILE A 173 2.79 17.62 -18.28
CA ILE A 173 3.52 16.44 -18.77
C ILE A 173 5.02 16.63 -18.57
N GLY A 174 5.67 15.64 -17.97
CA GLY A 174 7.12 15.64 -17.72
C GLY A 174 7.55 16.43 -16.49
N LYS A 175 6.69 17.29 -15.93
CA LYS A 175 6.94 17.90 -14.62
C LYS A 175 6.92 16.85 -13.50
N PRO A 176 7.69 17.03 -12.42
CA PRO A 176 7.62 16.21 -11.21
C PRO A 176 6.19 16.01 -10.69
N LEU A 177 6.02 14.95 -9.91
CA LEU A 177 4.85 14.83 -9.05
C LEU A 177 5.08 15.74 -7.83
N GLU A 178 4.11 16.59 -7.56
CA GLU A 178 4.05 17.36 -6.33
C GLU A 178 3.50 16.47 -5.22
N PHE A 179 3.93 16.74 -3.99
CA PHE A 179 3.50 16.02 -2.79
C PHE A 179 3.13 17.04 -1.73
N GLU A 180 1.92 16.99 -1.20
CA GLU A 180 1.51 17.80 -0.06
C GLU A 180 1.73 17.05 1.27
N ASN A 181 2.08 17.79 2.32
CA ASN A 181 2.20 17.23 3.69
C ASN A 181 0.86 16.67 4.22
N THR A 182 -0.26 17.06 3.62
CA THR A 182 -1.63 16.68 3.95
C THR A 182 -2.13 15.42 3.24
N GLU A 183 -1.34 14.81 2.36
CA GLU A 183 -1.75 13.60 1.63
C GLU A 183 -1.87 12.36 2.54
N THR A 184 -3.09 12.04 2.96
CA THR A 184 -3.39 10.91 3.86
C THR A 184 -3.09 9.52 3.27
N HIS A 185 -3.10 9.38 1.94
CA HIS A 185 -3.07 8.08 1.23
C HIS A 185 -1.74 7.75 0.51
N SER A 186 -0.78 8.67 0.44
CA SER A 186 0.36 8.58 -0.50
C SER A 186 1.47 7.59 -0.10
N PHE A 187 1.64 7.31 1.19
CA PHE A 187 2.76 6.48 1.69
C PHE A 187 2.43 5.69 2.97
N ASN A 188 1.72 6.30 3.91
CA ASN A 188 1.34 5.64 5.17
C ASN A 188 0.39 4.45 4.98
N GLU A 189 -0.41 4.43 3.92
CA GLU A 189 -1.28 3.28 3.59
C GLU A 189 -0.45 2.11 3.04
N TRP A 190 0.54 2.37 2.18
CA TRP A 190 1.50 1.36 1.74
C TRP A 190 2.27 0.75 2.93
N LEU A 191 2.74 1.59 3.88
CA LEU A 191 3.39 1.11 5.10
C LEU A 191 2.45 0.34 6.05
N LYS A 192 1.12 0.58 6.02
CA LYS A 192 0.14 -0.21 6.78
C LYS A 192 -0.06 -1.61 6.18
N LEU A 193 -0.09 -1.73 4.86
CA LEU A 193 -0.25 -3.02 4.16
C LEU A 193 0.90 -4.01 4.42
N ALA A 194 2.07 -3.54 4.85
CA ALA A 194 3.22 -4.37 5.21
C ALA A 194 3.24 -4.85 6.68
N LYS A 195 2.28 -4.45 7.52
CA LYS A 195 2.22 -4.82 8.94
C LYS A 195 1.36 -6.08 9.15
N PHE A 196 2.02 -7.23 9.31
CA PHE A 196 1.36 -8.46 9.73
C PHE A 196 0.82 -8.32 11.16
N THR A 197 -0.47 -8.58 11.38
CA THR A 197 -1.07 -8.57 12.71
C THR A 197 -0.83 -9.91 13.41
N PRO A 198 -0.29 -9.94 14.65
CA PRO A 198 0.00 -11.18 15.37
C PRO A 198 -1.29 -11.92 15.76
N ILE A 199 -1.24 -13.24 15.73
CA ILE A 199 -2.37 -14.13 16.01
C ILE A 199 -2.55 -14.24 17.52
N GLN A 200 -3.64 -13.66 18.04
CA GLN A 200 -4.03 -13.84 19.44
C GLN A 200 -4.72 -15.20 19.62
N ARG A 201 -4.20 -16.01 20.53
CA ARG A 201 -4.85 -17.22 21.07
C ARG A 201 -5.07 -16.98 22.56
N GLU A 202 -6.33 -16.94 22.98
CA GLU A 202 -6.68 -16.87 24.40
C GLU A 202 -6.85 -18.29 24.97
N GLU A 203 -6.29 -18.52 26.16
CA GLU A 203 -6.50 -19.75 26.92
C GLU A 203 -7.55 -19.52 28.01
N LYS A 204 -8.42 -20.52 28.24
CA LYS A 204 -9.19 -20.61 29.47
C LYS A 204 -9.37 -22.05 29.91
N GLN A 205 -9.16 -22.28 31.20
CA GLN A 205 -9.16 -23.59 31.86
C GLN A 205 -10.58 -24.00 32.25
N GLU A 206 -10.89 -25.31 32.32
CA GLU A 206 -11.17 -26.01 33.59
C GLU A 206 -11.64 -27.49 33.43
N VAL A 207 -11.18 -28.32 34.37
CA VAL A 207 -11.80 -29.52 35.02
C VAL A 207 -12.27 -30.73 34.18
N VAL A 208 -12.07 -31.93 34.74
CA VAL A 208 -12.32 -33.27 34.16
C VAL A 208 -13.34 -34.08 34.99
N GLU A 209 -14.27 -34.80 34.35
CA GLU A 209 -14.98 -35.98 34.91
C GLU A 209 -15.55 -36.92 33.80
N GLU A 210 -15.91 -38.19 34.10
CA GLU A 210 -16.49 -39.23 33.18
C GLU A 210 -17.93 -39.62 33.67
N ILE A 211 -18.77 -40.46 33.05
CA ILE A 211 -18.46 -41.76 32.42
C ILE A 211 -19.46 -42.26 31.35
N LYS A 212 -18.95 -42.98 30.33
CA LYS A 212 -19.58 -44.04 29.47
C LYS A 212 -21.13 -44.08 29.35
N THR A 213 -21.69 -44.07 28.12
CA THR A 213 -22.30 -45.28 27.48
C THR A 213 -22.76 -45.05 26.02
N GLU A 214 -21.82 -44.79 25.09
CA GLU A 214 -22.15 -44.62 23.65
C GLU A 214 -21.54 -45.65 22.69
N LYS A 215 -20.42 -46.28 23.03
CA LYS A 215 -19.62 -47.04 22.05
C LYS A 215 -20.37 -48.25 21.48
N GLU A 216 -21.12 -48.98 22.31
CA GLU A 216 -21.85 -50.19 21.93
C GLU A 216 -22.90 -49.93 20.83
N LYS A 217 -23.74 -48.90 21.01
CA LYS A 217 -24.76 -48.50 20.01
C LYS A 217 -24.15 -48.09 18.66
N LYS A 218 -22.89 -47.63 18.65
CA LYS A 218 -22.16 -47.27 17.42
C LYS A 218 -21.66 -48.52 16.69
N PHE A 219 -21.27 -49.58 17.39
CA PHE A 219 -20.92 -50.87 16.77
C PHE A 219 -22.12 -51.54 16.09
N ASP A 220 -23.29 -51.57 16.72
CA ASP A 220 -24.53 -52.13 16.11
C ASP A 220 -24.88 -51.46 14.78
N LEU A 221 -24.72 -50.13 14.69
CA LEU A 221 -24.98 -49.38 13.46
C LEU A 221 -23.98 -49.73 12.35
N ILE A 222 -22.70 -49.93 12.70
CA ILE A 222 -21.64 -50.30 11.75
C ILE A 222 -21.90 -51.70 11.19
N GLU A 223 -22.25 -52.67 12.05
CA GLU A 223 -22.51 -54.05 11.63
C GLU A 223 -23.74 -54.13 10.70
N ARG A 224 -24.80 -53.38 11.02
CA ARG A 224 -25.98 -53.22 10.16
C ARG A 224 -25.67 -52.55 8.82
N PHE A 225 -24.67 -51.65 8.77
CA PHE A 225 -24.23 -50.99 7.53
C PHE A 225 -23.42 -51.94 6.64
N ILE A 226 -22.44 -52.66 7.20
CA ILE A 226 -21.62 -53.65 6.49
C ILE A 226 -22.51 -54.73 5.86
N THR A 227 -23.49 -55.24 6.62
CA THR A 227 -24.43 -56.26 6.14
C THR A 227 -25.26 -55.80 4.93
N LYS A 228 -25.57 -54.50 4.84
CA LYS A 228 -26.51 -53.96 3.84
C LYS A 228 -25.86 -53.59 2.50
N ASN A 229 -24.53 -53.48 2.44
CA ASN A 229 -23.71 -53.26 1.23
C ASN A 229 -24.35 -52.38 0.11
N PRO A 230 -24.81 -51.15 0.42
CA PRO A 230 -25.52 -50.32 -0.56
C PRO A 230 -24.57 -49.73 -1.62
N LYS A 231 -24.78 -50.08 -2.90
CA LYS A 231 -24.02 -49.51 -4.03
C LYS A 231 -24.66 -48.21 -4.52
N LEU A 232 -23.99 -47.08 -4.31
CA LEU A 232 -24.40 -45.77 -4.83
C LEU A 232 -24.12 -45.68 -6.35
N LYS A 233 -25.11 -45.24 -7.14
CA LYS A 233 -24.88 -44.80 -8.52
C LYS A 233 -24.57 -43.30 -8.50
N PRO A 234 -23.48 -42.82 -9.12
CA PRO A 234 -23.15 -41.40 -9.13
C PRO A 234 -24.13 -40.63 -10.04
N THR A 235 -24.95 -39.77 -9.44
CA THR A 235 -25.74 -38.78 -10.18
C THR A 235 -24.78 -37.78 -10.83
N LYS A 236 -24.82 -37.63 -12.15
CA LYS A 236 -24.01 -36.65 -12.88
C LYS A 236 -24.53 -35.23 -12.66
N THR A 237 -24.25 -34.65 -11.48
CA THR A 237 -24.38 -33.20 -11.29
C THR A 237 -23.28 -32.52 -12.10
N ALA A 238 -23.66 -31.73 -13.10
CA ALA A 238 -22.71 -30.94 -13.86
C ALA A 238 -22.05 -29.92 -12.93
N LYS A 239 -20.76 -30.12 -12.65
CA LYS A 239 -19.95 -29.13 -11.92
C LYS A 239 -19.81 -27.90 -12.79
N VAL A 240 -20.61 -26.86 -12.51
CA VAL A 240 -20.35 -25.52 -13.04
C VAL A 240 -19.09 -25.03 -12.33
N ASN A 241 -17.97 -25.05 -13.03
CA ASN A 241 -16.71 -24.50 -12.54
C ASN A 241 -16.80 -22.97 -12.59
N VAL A 242 -17.46 -22.36 -11.59
CA VAL A 242 -17.48 -20.90 -11.43
C VAL A 242 -16.10 -20.46 -10.98
N ASN A 243 -15.46 -19.57 -11.74
CA ASN A 243 -14.12 -19.08 -11.43
C ASN A 243 -14.19 -18.04 -10.31
N ILE A 244 -14.07 -18.49 -9.06
CA ILE A 244 -14.18 -17.66 -7.84
C ILE A 244 -13.17 -16.49 -7.87
N ALA A 245 -12.02 -16.67 -8.55
CA ALA A 245 -11.01 -15.63 -8.70
C ALA A 245 -11.52 -14.37 -9.44
N GLU A 246 -12.37 -14.53 -10.47
CA GLU A 246 -12.92 -13.40 -11.23
C GLU A 246 -13.87 -12.56 -10.37
N ALA A 247 -14.62 -13.19 -9.46
CA ALA A 247 -15.48 -12.50 -8.50
C ALA A 247 -14.70 -11.79 -7.36
N GLN A 248 -13.42 -12.12 -7.19
CA GLN A 248 -12.53 -11.53 -6.19
C GLN A 248 -11.49 -10.56 -6.80
N MET A 249 -11.47 -10.39 -8.13
CA MET A 249 -10.68 -9.31 -8.73
C MET A 249 -11.25 -7.96 -8.30
N ILE A 250 -10.42 -7.16 -7.63
CA ILE A 250 -10.75 -5.78 -7.28
C ILE A 250 -11.06 -5.05 -8.58
N GLN A 251 -12.30 -4.53 -8.69
CA GLN A 251 -12.74 -3.79 -9.86
C GLN A 251 -11.77 -2.62 -10.11
N PRO A 252 -11.18 -2.47 -11.31
CA PRO A 252 -10.14 -1.48 -11.58
C PRO A 252 -10.60 -0.05 -11.28
N GLU A 253 -11.90 0.21 -11.33
CA GLU A 253 -12.58 1.45 -10.95
C GLU A 253 -12.29 1.87 -9.50
N ALA A 254 -12.13 0.92 -8.57
CA ALA A 254 -11.89 1.22 -7.15
C ALA A 254 -10.50 1.82 -6.90
N LEU A 255 -9.51 1.46 -7.73
CA LEU A 255 -8.10 1.84 -7.58
C LEU A 255 -7.72 3.08 -8.40
N MET A 256 -8.66 3.73 -9.09
CA MET A 256 -8.37 4.91 -9.89
C MET A 256 -8.11 6.15 -9.01
N THR A 257 -6.94 6.74 -9.19
CA THR A 257 -6.50 8.02 -8.58
C THR A 257 -6.03 8.99 -9.65
N GLU A 258 -6.01 10.29 -9.32
CA GLU A 258 -5.58 11.35 -10.24
C GLU A 258 -4.13 11.15 -10.72
N THR A 259 -3.23 10.80 -9.79
CA THR A 259 -1.83 10.46 -10.07
C THR A 259 -1.70 9.27 -11.02
N LEU A 260 -2.53 8.23 -10.85
CA LEU A 260 -2.53 7.08 -11.74
C LEU A 260 -3.03 7.44 -13.15
N ALA A 261 -4.03 8.32 -13.25
CA ALA A 261 -4.51 8.84 -14.52
C ALA A 261 -3.40 9.62 -15.26
N ARG A 262 -2.66 10.50 -14.55
CA ARG A 262 -1.51 11.25 -15.10
C ARG A 262 -0.40 10.30 -15.58
N ILE A 263 -0.06 9.27 -14.80
CA ILE A 263 0.91 8.23 -15.19
C ILE A 263 0.48 7.51 -16.49
N TYR A 264 -0.82 7.23 -16.68
CA TYR A 264 -1.30 6.64 -17.93
C TYR A 264 -1.14 7.58 -19.14
N VAL A 265 -1.24 8.91 -18.96
CA VAL A 265 -0.97 9.90 -20.01
C VAL A 265 0.51 9.91 -20.38
N GLU A 266 1.41 9.92 -19.39
CA GLU A 266 2.87 9.85 -19.60
C GLU A 266 3.29 8.57 -20.33
N GLN A 267 2.63 7.44 -20.03
CA GLN A 267 2.82 6.16 -20.72
C GLN A 267 2.18 6.08 -22.12
N LYS A 268 1.63 7.18 -22.64
CA LYS A 268 0.81 7.25 -23.87
C LYS A 268 -0.41 6.31 -23.89
N ASN A 269 -0.87 5.83 -22.74
CA ASN A 269 -2.03 4.93 -22.62
C ASN A 269 -3.33 5.73 -22.47
N TYR A 270 -3.67 6.50 -23.50
CA TYR A 270 -4.80 7.44 -23.48
C TYR A 270 -6.15 6.77 -23.18
N LYS A 271 -6.34 5.51 -23.60
CA LYS A 271 -7.58 4.74 -23.32
C LYS A 271 -7.80 4.57 -21.81
N LYS A 272 -6.78 4.13 -21.08
CA LYS A 272 -6.86 3.98 -19.61
C LYS A 272 -6.91 5.32 -18.89
N ALA A 273 -6.18 6.34 -19.37
CA ALA A 273 -6.25 7.68 -18.82
C ALA A 273 -7.67 8.27 -18.90
N LEU A 274 -8.32 8.20 -20.06
CA LEU A 274 -9.69 8.67 -20.27
C LEU A 274 -10.71 7.91 -19.40
N GLN A 275 -10.56 6.60 -19.25
CA GLN A 275 -11.38 5.82 -18.32
C GLN A 275 -11.17 6.29 -16.87
N SER A 276 -9.92 6.47 -16.45
CA SER A 276 -9.55 6.93 -15.10
C SER A 276 -10.19 8.28 -14.78
N TYR A 277 -10.01 9.29 -15.65
CA TYR A 277 -10.61 10.61 -15.44
C TYR A 277 -12.15 10.58 -15.47
N LYS A 278 -12.77 9.72 -16.30
CA LYS A 278 -14.23 9.55 -16.29
C LYS A 278 -14.72 8.95 -14.97
N ILE A 279 -14.03 7.95 -14.42
CA ILE A 279 -14.35 7.33 -13.13
C ILE A 279 -14.16 8.35 -12.00
N LEU A 280 -13.06 9.11 -12.01
CA LEU A 280 -12.79 10.17 -11.03
C LEU A 280 -13.84 11.29 -11.07
N SER A 281 -14.30 11.70 -12.26
CA SER A 281 -15.37 12.69 -12.40
C SER A 281 -16.73 12.22 -11.87
N LEU A 282 -16.98 10.90 -11.82
CA LEU A 282 -18.18 10.33 -11.20
C LEU A 282 -18.01 10.18 -9.68
N LYS A 283 -16.78 9.90 -9.21
CA LYS A 283 -16.44 9.72 -7.80
C LYS A 283 -16.31 11.04 -7.02
N TYR A 284 -15.88 12.10 -7.69
CA TYR A 284 -15.63 13.43 -7.10
C TYR A 284 -16.29 14.53 -7.96
N PRO A 285 -17.63 14.70 -7.88
CA PRO A 285 -18.37 15.64 -8.73
C PRO A 285 -17.96 17.11 -8.54
N GLU A 286 -17.46 17.48 -7.36
CA GLU A 286 -16.92 18.82 -7.06
C GLU A 286 -15.76 19.21 -8.00
N LYS A 287 -14.91 18.24 -8.38
CA LYS A 287 -13.79 18.43 -9.32
C LYS A 287 -14.15 18.10 -10.78
N SER A 288 -15.43 17.93 -11.10
CA SER A 288 -15.89 17.51 -12.44
C SER A 288 -15.41 18.44 -13.57
N GLY A 289 -15.41 19.76 -13.36
CA GLY A 289 -14.90 20.73 -14.34
C GLY A 289 -13.42 20.50 -14.67
N PHE A 290 -12.58 20.36 -13.65
CA PHE A 290 -11.15 20.05 -13.80
C PHE A 290 -10.94 18.75 -14.59
N PHE A 291 -11.64 17.66 -14.24
CA PHE A 291 -11.52 16.40 -15.00
C PHE A 291 -12.04 16.51 -16.43
N ALA A 292 -13.06 17.33 -16.70
CA ALA A 292 -13.53 17.56 -18.06
C ALA A 292 -12.46 18.24 -18.93
N ASP A 293 -11.68 19.17 -18.37
CA ASP A 293 -10.58 19.82 -19.08
C ASP A 293 -9.38 18.89 -19.29
N GLN A 294 -9.03 18.07 -18.30
CA GLN A 294 -8.03 17.00 -18.48
C GLN A 294 -8.46 16.01 -19.59
N ILE A 295 -9.75 15.63 -19.64
CA ILE A 295 -10.29 14.77 -20.70
C ILE A 295 -10.20 15.43 -22.09
N LYS A 296 -10.43 16.75 -22.20
CA LYS A 296 -10.25 17.48 -23.47
C LYS A 296 -8.78 17.46 -23.92
N ALA A 297 -7.86 17.79 -23.01
CA ALA A 297 -6.42 17.83 -23.30
C ALA A 297 -5.90 16.45 -23.74
N VAL A 298 -6.30 15.37 -23.06
CA VAL A 298 -5.91 13.99 -23.43
C VAL A 298 -6.43 13.60 -24.82
N LYS A 299 -7.67 13.99 -25.18
CA LYS A 299 -8.20 13.75 -26.53
C LYS A 299 -7.42 14.50 -27.60
N GLN A 300 -7.10 15.78 -27.36
CA GLN A 300 -6.29 16.59 -28.28
C GLN A 300 -4.90 15.98 -28.49
N LEU A 301 -4.23 15.50 -27.43
CA LEU A 301 -2.96 14.78 -27.56
C LEU A 301 -3.08 13.45 -28.30
N GLN A 302 -4.16 12.70 -28.09
CA GLN A 302 -4.41 11.47 -28.83
C GLN A 302 -4.63 11.76 -30.33
N GLU A 303 -5.33 12.84 -30.67
CA GLU A 303 -5.50 13.28 -32.06
C GLU A 303 -4.21 13.79 -32.69
N GLN A 304 -3.32 14.43 -31.93
CA GLN A 304 -1.99 14.84 -32.40
C GLN A 304 -1.08 13.64 -32.66
N ASN A 305 -0.95 12.72 -31.70
CA ASN A 305 -0.13 11.50 -31.85
C ASN A 305 -0.66 10.52 -32.92
N ASN A 306 -1.92 10.67 -33.36
CA ASN A 306 -2.50 9.88 -34.46
C ASN A 306 -2.37 10.56 -35.84
N LYS A 307 -1.84 11.79 -35.91
CA LYS A 307 -1.62 12.56 -37.16
C LYS A 307 -0.15 12.59 -37.59
N GLU A 308 0.77 12.23 -36.69
CA GLU A 308 2.18 11.92 -36.96
C GLU A 308 2.37 10.45 -37.35
#